data_AF-A0A352Z160-F1
#
_entry.id   AF-A0A352Z160-F1
#
_cell.length_a   1.000
_cell.length_b   1.000
_cell.length_c   1.000
_cell.angle_alpha   90.00
_cell.angle_beta   90.00
_cell.angle_gamma   90.00
#
_symmetry.space_group_name_H-M   'P 1'
#
loop_
_entity.id
_entity.type
_entity.pdbx_description
1 polymer ?
#
loop_
_entity_poly.entity_id
_entity_poly.type
_entity_poly.pdbx_seq_one_letter_code
_entity_poly.pdbx_strand_id
1 'polypeptide(L)'
;MDTNRLKLGIIFNFNPSWMGGIIYILNLIRTLNFLDEDEKPEIVLFYRADLKKFADQINYPHFTAVEWDFPDVYRGYIKSWLSGKNEFIDKIITQYTLDGLYPVHDFPVRTKSHTKLVCWYADLQHKHYPGFFRKRKLLERSMRIRFIIKNSDSLVLSSQAVKDDFRKFFRLDDRMD
;
A
#
# COMPACT_ATOMS: atom_id res chain seq x y z
N MET A 1 21.17 23.81 -4.96
CA MET A 1 21.16 23.20 -3.63
C MET A 1 20.42 21.89 -3.79
N ASP A 2 21.09 20.76 -3.57
CA ASP A 2 20.39 19.47 -3.48
C ASP A 2 19.52 19.52 -2.22
N THR A 3 18.25 19.86 -2.38
CA THR A 3 17.26 19.67 -1.34
C THR A 3 17.12 18.16 -1.16
N ASN A 4 17.53 17.62 -0.01
CA ASN A 4 17.38 16.21 0.33
C ASN A 4 15.88 15.90 0.56
N ARG A 5 15.12 15.84 -0.55
CA ARG A 5 13.66 15.62 -0.55
C ARG A 5 13.35 14.17 -0.18
N LEU A 6 12.25 13.99 0.54
CA LEU A 6 11.71 12.65 0.81
C LEU A 6 11.37 11.96 -0.52
N LYS A 7 11.88 10.75 -0.73
CA LYS A 7 11.60 9.90 -1.89
C LYS A 7 10.52 8.88 -1.55
N LEU A 8 9.32 9.12 -2.06
CA LEU A 8 8.13 8.33 -1.80
C LEU A 8 7.79 7.43 -3.01
N GLY A 9 7.87 6.12 -2.80
CA GLY A 9 7.30 5.15 -3.72
C GLY A 9 5.81 5.00 -3.48
N ILE A 10 5.00 5.09 -4.54
CA ILE A 10 3.56 4.85 -4.48
C ILE A 10 3.19 3.59 -5.27
N ILE A 11 2.58 2.61 -4.61
CA ILE A 11 2.05 1.40 -5.28
C ILE A 11 0.64 1.68 -5.77
N PHE A 12 0.46 1.61 -7.08
CA PHE A 12 -0.81 1.79 -7.75
C PHE A 12 -1.23 0.48 -8.44
N ASN A 13 -1.58 -0.50 -7.60
CA ASN A 13 -1.99 -1.86 -8.01
C ASN A 13 -3.40 -2.19 -7.50
N PHE A 14 -4.38 -1.42 -7.94
CA PHE A 14 -5.80 -1.62 -7.58
C PHE A 14 -6.56 -2.36 -8.66
N ASN A 15 -7.66 -3.02 -8.30
CA ASN A 15 -8.61 -3.49 -9.32
C ASN A 15 -9.26 -2.25 -9.97
N PRO A 16 -9.35 -2.14 -11.31
CA PRO A 16 -9.88 -0.95 -11.97
C PRO A 16 -11.37 -0.72 -11.69
N SER A 17 -12.10 -1.76 -11.29
CA SER A 17 -13.49 -1.65 -10.84
C SER A 17 -13.61 -1.08 -9.42
N TRP A 18 -12.54 -1.11 -8.62
CA TRP A 18 -12.53 -0.51 -7.28
C TRP A 18 -12.05 0.94 -7.34
N MET A 19 -12.94 1.82 -7.78
CA MET A 19 -12.67 3.26 -7.92
C MET A 19 -12.28 3.95 -6.62
N GLY A 20 -12.70 3.43 -5.46
CA GLY A 20 -12.35 4.00 -4.16
C GLY A 20 -10.83 4.05 -3.91
N GLY A 21 -10.12 2.96 -4.21
CA GLY A 21 -8.65 2.92 -4.09
C GLY A 21 -7.95 3.83 -5.11
N ILE A 22 -8.49 3.87 -6.33
CA ILE A 22 -7.97 4.74 -7.40
C ILE A 22 -8.06 6.22 -7.01
N ILE A 23 -9.27 6.66 -6.65
CA ILE A 23 -9.54 8.06 -6.28
C ILE A 23 -8.74 8.45 -5.04
N TYR A 24 -8.57 7.53 -4.08
CA TYR A 24 -7.75 7.77 -2.90
C TYR A 24 -6.30 8.15 -3.26
N ILE A 25 -5.63 7.39 -4.12
CA ILE A 25 -4.25 7.69 -4.53
C ILE A 25 -4.18 8.98 -5.35
N LEU A 26 -5.12 9.20 -6.28
CA LEU A 26 -5.14 10.43 -7.06
C LEU A 26 -5.29 11.67 -6.16
N ASN A 27 -6.18 11.61 -5.17
CA ASN A 27 -6.40 12.70 -4.23
C ASN A 27 -5.24 12.87 -3.25
N LEU A 28 -4.60 11.78 -2.83
CA LEU A 28 -3.40 11.83 -2.00
C LEU A 28 -2.31 12.65 -2.71
N ILE A 29 -1.98 12.28 -3.95
CA ILE A 29 -0.93 12.96 -4.71
C ILE A 29 -1.32 14.42 -5.00
N ARG A 30 -2.59 14.68 -5.32
CA ARG A 30 -3.11 16.05 -5.48
C ARG A 30 -2.97 16.88 -4.21
N THR A 31 -3.19 16.28 -3.05
CA THR A 31 -3.09 17.00 -1.77
C THR A 31 -1.65 17.40 -1.45
N LEU A 32 -0.67 16.62 -1.92
CA LEU A 32 0.76 16.97 -1.78
C LEU A 32 1.13 18.25 -2.55
N ASN A 33 0.34 18.70 -3.54
CA ASN A 33 0.59 19.99 -4.20
C ASN A 33 0.36 21.20 -3.28
N PHE A 34 -0.34 21.04 -2.16
CA PHE A 34 -0.55 22.12 -1.18
C PHE A 34 0.63 22.31 -0.22
N LEU A 35 1.61 21.41 -0.24
CA LEU A 35 2.85 21.58 0.53
C LEU A 35 3.70 22.70 -0.08
N ASP A 36 4.51 23.34 0.75
CA ASP A 36 5.52 24.28 0.28
C ASP A 36 6.54 23.54 -0.60
N GLU A 37 7.18 24.27 -1.52
CA GLU A 37 7.99 23.67 -2.57
C GLU A 37 9.16 22.85 -2.02
N ASP A 38 9.71 23.18 -0.86
CA ASP A 38 10.77 22.45 -0.17
C ASP A 38 10.29 21.22 0.61
N GLU A 39 9.00 21.17 0.96
CA GLU A 39 8.39 20.02 1.66
C GLU A 39 7.82 18.95 0.70
N LYS A 40 7.64 19.30 -0.57
CA LYS A 40 7.12 18.38 -1.60
C LYS A 40 8.05 17.17 -1.80
N PRO A 41 7.57 15.92 -1.58
CA PRO A 41 8.36 14.72 -1.84
C PRO A 41 8.57 14.49 -3.34
N GLU A 42 9.63 13.77 -3.68
CA GLU A 42 9.77 13.12 -4.98
C GLU A 42 8.90 11.85 -4.99
N ILE A 43 8.07 11.69 -6.02
CA ILE A 43 7.11 10.58 -6.12
C ILE A 43 7.50 9.66 -7.27
N VAL A 44 7.69 8.37 -6.96
CA VAL A 44 7.79 7.29 -7.96
C VAL A 44 6.53 6.43 -7.87
N LEU A 45 5.64 6.53 -8.85
CA LEU A 45 4.41 5.75 -8.93
C LEU A 45 4.64 4.46 -9.71
N PHE A 46 4.57 3.32 -9.03
CA PHE A 46 4.57 2.00 -9.64
C PHE A 46 3.14 1.61 -9.99
N TYR A 47 2.79 1.58 -11.28
CA TYR A 47 1.41 1.36 -11.71
C TYR A 47 1.26 0.08 -12.54
N ARG A 48 0.12 -0.59 -12.41
CA ARG A 48 -0.23 -1.71 -13.29
C ARG A 48 -0.72 -1.17 -14.64
N ALA A 49 -0.35 -1.81 -15.75
CA ALA A 49 -0.62 -1.33 -17.12
C ALA A 49 -2.07 -0.87 -17.38
N ASP A 50 -3.07 -1.58 -16.86
CA ASP A 50 -4.50 -1.24 -17.02
C ASP A 50 -4.95 0.01 -16.24
N LEU A 51 -4.10 0.54 -15.36
CA LEU A 51 -4.30 1.78 -14.62
C LEU A 51 -3.57 2.98 -15.25
N LYS A 52 -2.87 2.80 -16.38
CA LYS A 52 -2.11 3.87 -17.05
C LYS A 52 -2.95 5.14 -17.27
N LYS A 53 -4.19 4.98 -17.74
CA LYS A 53 -5.13 6.10 -17.98
C LYS A 53 -5.38 6.98 -16.74
N PHE A 54 -5.24 6.43 -15.54
CA PHE A 54 -5.37 7.17 -14.29
C PHE A 54 -4.03 7.77 -13.85
N ALA A 55 -2.93 7.04 -14.06
CA ALA A 55 -1.59 7.56 -13.80
C ALA A 55 -1.28 8.81 -14.65
N ASP A 56 -1.71 8.80 -15.92
CA ASP A 56 -1.54 9.93 -16.86
C ASP A 56 -2.32 11.21 -16.43
N GLN A 57 -3.28 11.10 -15.51
CA GLN A 57 -4.05 12.26 -15.00
C GLN A 57 -3.35 12.98 -13.84
N ILE A 58 -2.23 12.44 -13.34
CA ILE A 58 -1.52 13.01 -12.22
C ILE A 58 -0.68 14.19 -12.72
N ASN A 59 -0.93 15.36 -12.12
CA ASN A 59 -0.14 16.56 -12.34
C ASN A 59 0.53 16.96 -11.03
N TYR A 60 1.83 16.68 -10.93
CA TYR A 60 2.66 16.95 -9.75
C TYR A 60 4.12 17.22 -10.18
N PRO A 61 4.80 18.26 -9.68
CA PRO A 61 6.12 18.71 -10.18
C PRO A 61 7.25 17.68 -10.12
N HIS A 62 7.27 16.83 -9.09
CA HIS A 62 8.35 15.84 -8.85
C HIS A 62 7.83 14.41 -9.01
N PHE A 63 7.17 14.13 -10.13
CA PHE A 63 6.46 12.88 -10.37
C PHE A 63 7.12 12.04 -11.47
N THR A 64 7.38 10.77 -11.16
CA THR A 64 7.77 9.75 -12.14
C THR A 64 6.77 8.60 -12.10
N ALA A 65 6.25 8.18 -13.25
CA ALA A 65 5.41 7.00 -13.38
C ALA A 65 6.21 5.85 -14.01
N VAL A 66 6.16 4.68 -13.37
CA VAL A 66 6.83 3.45 -13.82
C VAL A 66 5.79 2.35 -13.94
N GLU A 67 5.62 1.84 -15.16
CA GLU A 67 4.82 0.63 -15.35
C GLU A 67 5.49 -0.54 -14.65
N TRP A 68 4.73 -1.27 -13.84
CA TRP A 68 5.26 -2.32 -13.00
C TRP A 68 4.41 -3.58 -13.07
N ASP A 69 5.08 -4.71 -13.29
CA ASP A 69 4.46 -6.04 -13.27
C ASP A 69 4.38 -6.56 -11.83
N PHE A 70 3.18 -6.49 -11.26
CA PHE A 70 2.94 -6.93 -9.90
C PHE A 70 2.71 -8.45 -9.85
N PRO A 71 3.31 -9.16 -8.89
CA PRO A 71 3.06 -10.59 -8.72
C PRO A 71 1.57 -10.88 -8.49
N ASP A 72 1.09 -11.97 -9.08
CA ASP A 72 -0.20 -12.55 -8.67
C ASP A 72 -0.19 -12.83 -7.16
N VAL A 73 -1.31 -12.57 -6.49
CA VAL A 73 -1.39 -12.68 -5.03
C VAL A 73 -1.04 -14.08 -4.54
N TYR A 74 -1.61 -15.14 -5.12
CA TYR A 74 -1.35 -16.49 -4.62
C TYR A 74 0.11 -16.91 -4.88
N ARG A 75 0.60 -16.66 -6.10
CA ARG A 75 2.00 -16.97 -6.46
C ARG A 75 2.98 -16.15 -5.62
N GLY A 76 2.69 -14.88 -5.37
CA GLY A 76 3.50 -13.96 -4.57
C GLY A 76 3.62 -14.41 -3.13
N TYR A 77 2.54 -14.89 -2.49
CA TYR A 77 2.62 -15.45 -1.14
C TYR A 77 3.50 -16.71 -1.09
N ILE A 78 3.28 -17.66 -2.01
CA ILE A 78 4.07 -18.90 -2.06
C ILE A 78 5.55 -18.58 -2.25
N LYS A 79 5.89 -17.76 -3.25
CA LYS A 79 7.28 -17.34 -3.49
C LYS A 79 7.89 -16.65 -2.29
N SER A 80 7.12 -15.79 -1.63
CA SER A 80 7.62 -15.04 -0.47
C SER A 80 7.94 -15.93 0.72
N TRP A 81 7.14 -16.96 0.96
CA TRP A 81 7.42 -17.95 2.01
C TRP A 81 8.63 -18.83 1.67
N LEU A 82 8.79 -19.22 0.40
CA LEU A 82 9.93 -20.02 -0.04
C LEU A 82 11.25 -19.24 -0.01
N SER A 83 11.24 -17.97 -0.40
CA SER A 83 12.45 -17.13 -0.45
C SER A 83 12.77 -16.44 0.89
N GLY A 84 11.79 -16.35 1.79
CA GLY A 84 11.89 -15.54 3.00
C GLY A 84 11.85 -14.02 2.75
N LYS A 85 11.57 -13.59 1.52
CA LYS A 85 11.50 -12.18 1.10
C LYS A 85 10.10 -11.81 0.66
N ASN A 86 9.71 -10.56 0.79
CA ASN A 86 8.39 -10.11 0.32
C ASN A 86 8.44 -9.84 -1.19
N GLU A 87 8.07 -10.83 -2.01
CA GLU A 87 8.12 -10.78 -3.48
C GLU A 87 7.33 -9.60 -4.06
N PHE A 88 6.32 -9.09 -3.35
CA PHE A 88 5.51 -7.96 -3.82
C PHE A 88 6.28 -6.63 -3.88
N ILE A 89 7.36 -6.50 -3.09
CA ILE A 89 8.10 -5.23 -2.95
C ILE A 89 9.62 -5.38 -3.04
N ASP A 90 10.17 -6.59 -2.92
CA ASP A 90 11.62 -6.83 -2.83
C ASP A 90 12.38 -6.19 -4.01
N LYS A 91 11.87 -6.36 -5.23
CA LYS A 91 12.45 -5.74 -6.43
C LYS A 91 12.34 -4.21 -6.42
N ILE A 92 11.24 -3.66 -5.92
CA ILE A 92 11.05 -2.19 -5.85
C ILE A 92 12.09 -1.59 -4.90
N ILE A 93 12.19 -2.11 -3.69
CA ILE A 93 13.08 -1.56 -2.65
C ILE A 93 14.56 -1.83 -2.90
N THR A 94 14.89 -2.77 -3.80
CA THR A 94 16.29 -3.05 -4.21
C THR A 94 16.71 -2.26 -5.44
N GLN A 95 15.78 -1.95 -6.35
CA GLN A 95 16.08 -1.18 -7.57
C GLN A 95 15.97 0.34 -7.36
N TYR A 96 15.17 0.77 -6.39
CA TYR A 96 14.89 2.19 -6.13
C TYR A 96 15.28 2.56 -4.70
N THR A 97 16.08 3.61 -4.55
CA THR A 97 16.37 4.21 -3.25
C THR A 97 15.19 5.06 -2.80
N LEU A 98 14.37 4.51 -1.91
CA LEU A 98 13.15 5.13 -1.41
C LEU A 98 13.20 5.26 0.12
N ASP A 99 12.71 6.38 0.64
CA ASP A 99 12.53 6.59 2.09
C ASP A 99 11.26 5.91 2.60
N GLY A 100 10.21 5.86 1.76
CA GLY A 100 8.94 5.21 2.09
C GLY A 100 8.27 4.57 0.88
N LEU A 101 7.49 3.51 1.14
CA LEU A 101 6.67 2.83 0.15
C LEU A 101 5.24 2.69 0.65
N TYR A 102 4.27 3.18 -0.13
CA TYR A 102 2.87 3.30 0.28
C TYR A 102 1.88 3.15 -0.89
N PRO A 103 0.68 2.59 -0.72
CA PRO A 103 0.32 1.61 0.30
C PRO A 103 0.84 0.22 -0.12
N VAL A 104 1.59 -0.43 0.76
CA VAL A 104 1.92 -1.84 0.57
C VAL A 104 0.72 -2.70 1.00
N HIS A 105 0.22 -3.54 0.10
CA HIS A 105 -1.01 -4.31 0.31
C HIS A 105 -0.80 -5.71 0.90
N ASP A 106 0.38 -6.29 0.74
CA ASP A 106 0.65 -7.69 1.08
C ASP A 106 1.99 -7.84 1.81
N PHE A 107 1.93 -8.50 2.97
CA PHE A 107 3.09 -8.77 3.83
C PHE A 107 3.17 -10.26 4.21
N PRO A 108 3.34 -11.18 3.24
CA PRO A 108 3.45 -12.61 3.51
C PRO A 108 4.56 -12.95 4.52
N VAL A 109 5.63 -12.16 4.52
CA VAL A 109 6.77 -12.21 5.45
C VAL A 109 7.12 -10.80 5.91
N ARG A 110 7.86 -10.70 7.03
CA ARG A 110 8.42 -9.43 7.49
C ARG A 110 9.62 -9.05 6.63
N THR A 111 9.64 -7.83 6.12
CA THR A 111 10.76 -7.29 5.35
C THR A 111 11.51 -6.29 6.22
N LYS A 112 12.83 -6.48 6.36
CA LYS A 112 13.71 -5.48 6.97
C LYS A 112 14.32 -4.67 5.83
N SER A 113 14.06 -3.37 5.81
CA SER A 113 14.59 -2.43 4.83
C SER A 113 14.86 -1.08 5.50
N HIS A 114 15.70 -0.26 4.88
CA HIS A 114 15.81 1.15 5.23
C HIS A 114 14.57 1.94 4.76
N THR A 115 13.90 1.48 3.71
CA THR A 115 12.62 2.03 3.25
C THR A 115 11.51 1.68 4.22
N LYS A 116 10.78 2.70 4.70
CA LYS A 116 9.62 2.50 5.57
C LYS A 116 8.43 1.94 4.79
N LEU A 117 7.90 0.80 5.22
CA LEU A 117 6.84 0.08 4.50
C LEU A 117 5.49 0.32 5.18
N VAL A 118 4.63 1.11 4.52
CA VAL A 118 3.38 1.58 5.12
C VAL A 118 2.17 0.98 4.40
N CYS A 119 1.25 0.42 5.17
CA CYS A 119 -0.02 -0.11 4.69
C CYS A 119 -1.14 0.93 4.71
N TRP A 120 -2.20 0.65 3.96
CA TRP A 120 -3.46 1.36 4.04
C TRP A 120 -4.63 0.39 4.08
N TYR A 121 -5.64 0.69 4.91
CA TYR A 121 -6.91 -0.02 4.93
C TYR A 121 -8.11 0.95 4.94
N ALA A 122 -9.01 0.76 3.98
CA ALA A 122 -10.15 1.64 3.76
C ALA A 122 -11.34 1.32 4.68
N ASP A 123 -11.71 0.04 4.81
CA ASP A 123 -12.86 -0.42 5.59
C ASP A 123 -12.73 -1.90 5.94
N LEU A 124 -13.53 -2.36 6.91
CA LEU A 124 -13.68 -3.77 7.28
C LEU A 124 -15.06 -4.32 6.86
N GLN A 125 -15.58 -3.96 5.68
CA GLN A 125 -16.94 -4.33 5.23
C GLN A 125 -17.23 -5.83 5.33
N HIS A 126 -16.22 -6.66 5.08
CA HIS A 126 -16.32 -8.12 5.16
C HIS A 126 -16.55 -8.67 6.59
N LYS A 127 -16.34 -7.87 7.64
CA LYS A 127 -16.67 -8.21 9.03
C LYS A 127 -18.12 -7.86 9.37
N HIS A 128 -18.61 -6.74 8.87
CA HIS A 128 -19.98 -6.27 9.12
C HIS A 128 -21.01 -6.97 8.22
N TYR A 129 -20.64 -7.26 6.98
CA TYR A 129 -21.55 -7.87 6.01
C TYR A 129 -20.96 -9.12 5.36
N PRO A 130 -20.68 -10.18 6.14
CA PRO A 130 -20.04 -11.39 5.62
C PRO A 130 -20.88 -12.09 4.53
N GLY A 131 -22.21 -11.89 4.51
CA GLY A 131 -23.12 -12.45 3.51
C GLY A 131 -22.87 -11.98 2.07
N PHE A 132 -22.22 -10.81 1.88
CA PHE A 132 -21.84 -10.33 0.54
C PHE A 132 -20.52 -10.93 0.03
N PHE A 133 -19.84 -11.75 0.83
CA PHE A 133 -18.54 -12.31 0.49
C PHE A 133 -18.58 -13.84 0.50
N ARG A 134 -17.90 -14.44 -0.49
CA ARG A 134 -17.64 -15.89 -0.46
C ARG A 134 -16.77 -16.24 0.75
N LYS A 135 -17.01 -17.39 1.38
CA LYS A 135 -16.22 -17.87 2.54
C LYS A 135 -14.70 -17.84 2.31
N ARG A 136 -14.26 -18.22 1.10
CA ARG A 136 -12.85 -18.12 0.71
C ARG A 136 -12.30 -16.69 0.78
N LYS A 137 -13.06 -15.71 0.28
CA LYS A 137 -12.68 -14.29 0.31
C LYS A 137 -12.63 -13.73 1.73
N LEU A 138 -13.55 -14.15 2.61
CA LEU A 138 -13.50 -13.80 4.03
C LEU A 138 -12.20 -14.27 4.70
N LEU A 139 -11.81 -15.52 4.41
CA LEU A 139 -10.57 -16.11 4.93
C LEU A 139 -9.34 -15.39 4.36
N GLU A 140 -9.26 -15.19 3.05
CA GLU A 140 -8.18 -14.46 2.38
C GLU A 140 -7.97 -13.05 2.98
N ARG A 141 -9.05 -12.26 3.12
CA ARG A 141 -8.97 -10.91 3.70
C ARG A 141 -8.54 -10.95 5.16
N SER A 142 -9.09 -11.88 5.95
CA SER A 142 -8.73 -12.03 7.36
C SER A 142 -7.26 -12.42 7.55
N MET A 143 -6.74 -13.32 6.70
CA MET A 143 -5.33 -13.70 6.73
C MET A 143 -4.43 -12.53 6.31
N ARG A 144 -4.77 -11.82 5.23
CA ARG A 144 -4.02 -10.65 4.78
C ARG A 144 -3.90 -9.60 5.88
N ILE A 145 -5.00 -9.28 6.58
CA ILE A 145 -4.97 -8.31 7.69
C ILE A 145 -4.06 -8.78 8.81
N ARG A 146 -4.12 -10.06 9.21
CA ARG A 146 -3.23 -10.62 10.24
C ARG A 146 -1.76 -10.51 9.84
N PHE A 147 -1.45 -10.74 8.58
CA PHE A 147 -0.09 -10.58 8.06
C PHE A 147 0.36 -9.13 8.09
N ILE A 148 -0.49 -8.18 7.66
CA ILE A 148 -0.22 -6.74 7.76
C ILE A 148 0.10 -6.34 9.20
N ILE A 149 -0.78 -6.68 10.15
CA ILE A 149 -0.61 -6.36 11.58
C ILE A 149 0.72 -6.93 12.12
N LYS A 150 1.09 -8.14 11.70
CA LYS A 150 2.29 -8.81 12.21
C LYS A 150 3.60 -8.28 11.59
N ASN A 151 3.57 -7.94 10.29
CA ASN A 151 4.77 -7.84 9.47
C ASN A 151 5.03 -6.44 8.88
N SER A 152 4.07 -5.51 8.89
CA SER A 152 4.25 -4.15 8.37
C SER A 152 4.88 -3.21 9.42
N ASP A 153 5.47 -2.10 8.95
CA ASP A 153 6.05 -1.09 9.86
C ASP A 153 4.97 -0.14 10.40
N SER A 154 3.96 0.17 9.60
CA SER A 154 2.86 1.06 9.98
C SER A 154 1.61 0.77 9.16
N LEU A 155 0.45 1.01 9.76
CA LEU A 155 -0.86 0.83 9.12
C LEU A 155 -1.68 2.13 9.21
N VAL A 156 -1.95 2.74 8.05
CA VAL A 156 -2.84 3.89 7.93
C VAL A 156 -4.28 3.39 7.79
N LEU A 157 -5.18 3.94 8.61
CA LEU A 157 -6.61 3.65 8.57
C LEU A 157 -7.37 4.89 8.11
N SER A 158 -8.36 4.72 7.23
CA SER A 158 -9.08 5.87 6.63
C SER A 158 -9.91 6.69 7.60
N SER A 159 -10.27 6.17 8.78
CA SER A 159 -11.08 6.91 9.77
C SER A 159 -11.00 6.31 11.17
N GLN A 160 -11.50 7.06 12.15
CA GLN A 160 -11.65 6.57 13.53
C GLN A 160 -12.56 5.34 13.61
N ALA A 161 -13.64 5.29 12.82
CA ALA A 161 -14.52 4.12 12.78
C ALA A 161 -13.78 2.85 12.33
N VAL A 162 -12.89 2.97 11.34
CA VAL A 162 -12.04 1.85 10.91
C VAL A 162 -11.06 1.46 12.02
N LYS A 163 -10.48 2.44 12.73
CA LYS A 163 -9.62 2.18 13.89
C LYS A 163 -10.34 1.41 15.00
N ASP A 164 -11.57 1.80 15.31
CA ASP A 164 -12.40 1.13 16.32
C ASP A 164 -12.77 -0.29 15.87
N ASP A 165 -13.08 -0.49 14.59
CA ASP A 165 -13.29 -1.82 14.03
C ASP A 165 -12.03 -2.70 14.13
N PHE A 166 -10.85 -2.14 13.87
CA PHE A 166 -9.60 -2.88 14.02
C PHE A 166 -9.38 -3.33 15.46
N ARG A 167 -9.60 -2.44 16.44
CA ARG A 167 -9.53 -2.75 17.88
C ARG A 167 -10.58 -3.78 18.32
N LYS A 168 -11.76 -3.76 17.71
CA LYS A 168 -12.85 -4.70 18.00
C LYS A 168 -12.59 -6.10 17.44
N PHE A 169 -12.10 -6.19 16.20
CA PHE A 169 -12.02 -7.46 15.46
C PHE A 169 -10.64 -8.11 15.48
N PHE A 170 -9.59 -7.38 15.87
CA PHE A 170 -8.21 -7.86 15.87
C PHE A 170 -7.52 -7.48 17.18
N ARG A 171 -6.60 -8.34 17.64
CA ARG A 171 -5.68 -7.98 18.71
C ARG A 171 -4.54 -7.19 18.08
N LEU A 172 -4.45 -5.91 18.42
CA LEU A 172 -3.33 -5.06 18.05
C LEU A 172 -2.20 -5.28 19.07
N ASP A 173 -0.96 -5.25 18.59
CA ASP A 173 0.24 -5.25 19.43
C ASP A 173 0.49 -3.81 19.87
N ASP A 174 1.07 -3.58 21.06
CA ASP A 174 1.38 -2.25 21.61
C ASP A 174 2.23 -1.40 20.64
N ARG A 175 2.94 -2.05 19.71
CA ARG A 175 3.71 -1.42 18.63
C ARG A 175 2.86 -0.72 17.56
N MET A 176 1.54 -0.90 17.56
CA MET A 176 0.60 -0.35 16.58
C MET A 176 -0.38 0.67 17.16
N ASP A 177 -0.32 0.98 18.46
CA ASP A 177 -1.16 2.00 19.11
C ASP A 177 -0.55 3.40 19.08
#